data_AF-A0A7W0KMJ7-F1
#
_entry.id   AF-A0A7W0KMJ7-F1
#
_cell.length_a   1.000
_cell.length_b   1.000
_cell.length_c   1.000
_cell.angle_alpha   90.00
_cell.angle_beta   90.00
_cell.angle_gamma   90.00
#
_symmetry.space_group_name_H-M   'P 1'
#
loop_
_entity.id
_entity.type
_entity.pdbx_description
1 polymer ?
#
loop_
_entity_poly.entity_id
_entity_poly.type
_entity_poly.pdbx_seq_one_letter_code
_entity_poly.pdbx_strand_id
1 'polypeptide(L)'
;LKPTAEDIRLLKRETSVAALTAWELDIQSQVHACLTNVLNQGEQRLTIRHPIRDAHFADVTITVTAYSETDYDVEDCVVEIDLVDAAKGSALGWHLTLRVLISVNPPVQSWDATDTMYSTISEPGELARQADDLAAYIERDELRAEQPGSTSHYTHGRHLAGCYINGTAVRALCGVIFVPTQDQERFEHCPACQGIRALFPHL
;
A
#
# COMPACT_ATOMS: atom_id res chain seq x y z
N LEU A 1 -22.60 -22.51 32.87
CA LEU A 1 -22.00 -22.96 31.59
C LEU A 1 -20.57 -22.43 31.54
N LYS A 2 -19.58 -23.27 31.23
CA LYS A 2 -18.18 -22.84 31.04
C LYS A 2 -17.88 -22.78 29.54
N PRO A 3 -17.07 -21.82 29.05
CA PRO A 3 -16.70 -21.73 27.64
C PRO A 3 -16.07 -23.04 27.16
N THR A 4 -16.46 -23.46 25.96
CA THR A 4 -15.85 -24.61 25.28
C THR A 4 -14.49 -24.21 24.68
N ALA A 5 -13.70 -25.20 24.27
CA ALA A 5 -12.44 -24.94 23.57
C ALA A 5 -12.66 -24.18 22.24
N GLU A 6 -13.81 -24.35 21.61
CA GLU A 6 -14.19 -23.64 20.39
C GLU A 6 -14.53 -22.17 20.69
N ASP A 7 -15.28 -21.90 21.76
CA ASP A 7 -15.57 -20.51 22.19
C ASP A 7 -14.28 -19.73 22.47
N ILE A 8 -13.29 -20.38 23.09
CA ILE A 8 -11.97 -19.76 23.36
C ILE A 8 -11.19 -19.52 22.07
N ARG A 9 -11.29 -20.41 21.07
CA ARG A 9 -10.63 -20.24 19.76
C ARG A 9 -11.26 -19.11 18.96
N LEU A 10 -12.58 -19.06 18.94
CA LEU A 10 -13.33 -18.02 18.25
C LEU A 10 -13.01 -16.65 18.84
N LEU A 11 -13.06 -16.52 20.17
CA LEU A 11 -12.69 -15.29 20.88
C LEU A 11 -11.25 -14.86 20.57
N LYS A 12 -10.28 -15.78 20.56
CA LYS A 12 -8.89 -15.45 20.19
C LYS A 12 -8.79 -14.87 18.78
N ARG A 13 -9.53 -15.45 17.82
CA ARG A 13 -9.55 -14.98 16.43
C ARG A 13 -10.18 -13.59 16.34
N GLU A 14 -11.32 -13.37 16.99
CA GLU A 14 -11.99 -12.08 17.03
C GLU A 14 -11.11 -11.00 17.66
N THR A 15 -10.45 -11.30 18.78
CA THR A 15 -9.51 -10.39 19.42
C THR A 15 -8.31 -10.08 18.52
N SER A 16 -7.77 -11.07 17.79
CA SER A 16 -6.67 -10.84 16.85
C SER A 16 -7.10 -9.96 15.66
N VAL A 17 -8.30 -10.17 15.12
CA VAL A 17 -8.84 -9.33 14.04
C VAL A 17 -9.07 -7.91 14.54
N ALA A 18 -9.69 -7.74 15.71
CA ALA A 18 -9.93 -6.42 16.30
C ALA A 18 -8.62 -5.67 16.57
N ALA A 19 -7.59 -6.35 17.09
CA ALA A 19 -6.27 -5.75 17.32
C ALA A 19 -5.59 -5.33 16.01
N LEU A 20 -5.75 -6.12 14.93
CA LEU A 20 -5.21 -5.77 13.62
C LEU A 20 -5.93 -4.54 13.06
N THR A 21 -7.26 -4.51 13.07
CA THR A 21 -8.05 -3.38 12.58
C THR A 21 -7.74 -2.09 13.35
N ALA A 22 -7.65 -2.16 14.68
CA ALA A 22 -7.27 -1.00 15.49
C ALA A 22 -5.87 -0.48 15.16
N TRP A 23 -4.92 -1.38 14.90
CA TRP A 23 -3.57 -1.03 14.48
C TRP A 23 -3.55 -0.38 13.09
N GLU A 24 -4.34 -0.87 12.16
CA GLU A 24 -4.46 -0.29 10.83
C GLU A 24 -5.05 1.13 10.85
N LEU A 25 -6.07 1.36 11.68
CA LEU A 25 -6.67 2.69 11.88
C LEU A 25 -5.66 3.66 12.51
N ASP A 26 -4.86 3.20 13.47
CA ASP A 26 -3.78 3.98 14.08
C ASP A 26 -2.70 4.35 13.04
N ILE A 27 -2.22 3.39 12.24
CA ILE A 27 -1.28 3.65 11.14
C ILE A 27 -1.85 4.69 10.18
N GLN A 28 -3.12 4.54 9.78
CA GLN A 28 -3.81 5.46 8.87
C GLN A 28 -3.82 6.90 9.43
N SER A 29 -4.14 7.05 10.71
CA SER A 29 -4.13 8.33 11.41
C SER A 29 -2.72 8.94 11.48
N GLN A 30 -1.70 8.13 11.77
CA GLN A 30 -0.31 8.58 11.79
C GLN A 30 0.18 9.02 10.41
N VAL A 31 -0.20 8.30 9.35
CA VAL A 31 0.13 8.67 7.97
C VAL A 31 -0.57 9.96 7.57
N HIS A 32 -1.85 10.17 7.92
CA HIS A 32 -2.55 11.44 7.66
C HIS A 32 -1.83 12.63 8.30
N ALA A 33 -1.44 12.51 9.57
CA ALA A 33 -0.69 13.56 10.26
C ALA A 33 0.67 13.82 9.58
N CYS A 34 1.35 12.76 9.14
CA CYS A 34 2.59 12.83 8.39
C CYS A 34 2.42 13.58 7.06
N LEU A 35 1.39 13.23 6.26
CA LEU A 35 1.09 13.86 4.98
C LEU A 35 0.77 15.36 5.13
N THR A 36 -0.01 15.72 6.14
CA THR A 36 -0.34 17.13 6.41
C THR A 36 0.91 17.96 6.69
N ASN A 37 1.89 17.38 7.38
CA ASN A 37 3.15 18.05 7.72
C ASN A 37 4.15 18.05 6.56
N VAL A 38 4.29 16.94 5.82
CA VAL A 38 5.28 16.78 4.75
C VAL A 38 5.04 17.74 3.59
N LEU A 39 3.77 18.05 3.29
CA LEU A 39 3.39 19.04 2.27
C LEU A 39 3.98 20.44 2.52
N ASN A 40 4.36 20.73 3.78
CA ASN A 40 4.98 22.01 4.16
C ASN A 40 6.49 21.89 4.45
N GLN A 41 6.97 20.69 4.84
CA GLN A 41 8.33 20.48 5.38
C GLN A 41 9.22 19.63 4.48
N GLY A 42 8.68 19.01 3.42
CA GLY A 42 9.41 18.20 2.44
C GLY A 42 9.70 16.76 2.88
N GLU A 43 9.98 16.51 4.16
CA GLU A 43 10.22 15.16 4.69
C GLU A 43 9.65 15.03 6.10
N GLN A 44 9.07 13.86 6.41
CA GLN A 44 8.55 13.50 7.74
C GLN A 44 8.78 12.02 8.04
N ARG A 45 8.93 11.70 9.33
CA ARG A 45 9.13 10.33 9.82
C ARG A 45 8.13 9.98 10.91
N LEU A 46 7.64 8.74 10.89
CA LEU A 46 6.77 8.17 11.91
C LEU A 46 7.26 6.77 12.34
N THR A 47 7.02 6.42 13.60
CA THR A 47 7.45 5.15 14.20
C THR A 47 6.24 4.29 14.51
N ILE A 48 6.18 3.12 13.89
CA ILE A 48 5.09 2.17 14.05
C ILE A 48 5.43 1.16 15.14
N ARG A 49 4.47 0.94 16.05
CA ARG A 49 4.52 -0.11 17.08
C ARG A 49 3.86 -1.39 16.60
N HIS A 50 4.19 -2.52 17.20
CA HIS A 50 3.58 -3.81 16.88
C HIS A 50 2.12 -3.86 17.39
N PRO A 51 1.17 -4.48 16.68
CA PRO A 51 -0.28 -4.42 17.00
C PRO A 51 -0.66 -4.97 18.38
N ILE A 52 0.07 -6.00 18.85
CA ILE A 52 -0.21 -6.68 20.13
C ILE A 52 0.87 -6.44 21.19
N ARG A 53 2.11 -6.18 20.76
CA ARG A 53 3.27 -6.09 21.64
C ARG A 53 3.62 -4.63 21.72
N ASP A 54 3.83 -4.09 22.91
CA ASP A 54 4.32 -2.72 23.05
C ASP A 54 5.82 -2.66 22.70
N ALA A 55 6.11 -2.84 21.41
CA ALA A 55 7.45 -2.94 20.85
C ALA A 55 7.49 -2.21 19.52
N HIS A 56 8.66 -1.65 19.20
CA HIS A 56 8.93 -1.06 17.89
C HIS A 56 8.78 -2.11 16.77
N PHE A 57 8.20 -1.70 15.65
CA PHE A 57 7.91 -2.58 14.51
C PHE A 57 8.49 -2.06 13.20
N ALA A 58 8.38 -0.76 12.94
CA ALA A 58 8.96 -0.13 11.77
C ALA A 58 9.17 1.37 11.96
N ASP A 59 10.05 1.94 11.15
CA ASP A 59 10.08 3.38 10.88
C ASP A 59 9.65 3.62 9.42
N VAL A 60 8.85 4.65 9.22
CA VAL A 60 8.39 5.06 7.89
C VAL A 60 8.78 6.51 7.67
N THR A 61 9.48 6.77 6.56
CA THR A 61 9.84 8.12 6.12
C THR A 61 9.03 8.44 4.87
N ILE A 62 8.39 9.61 4.85
CA ILE A 62 7.65 10.11 3.69
C ILE A 62 8.33 11.41 3.27
N THR A 63 8.71 11.48 2.00
CA THR A 63 9.38 12.64 1.39
C THR A 63 8.57 13.08 0.18
N VAL A 64 8.26 14.38 0.10
CA VAL A 64 7.54 14.98 -1.03
C VAL A 64 8.39 16.06 -1.65
N THR A 65 8.68 15.92 -2.94
CA THR A 65 9.42 16.90 -3.72
C THR A 65 8.55 17.42 -4.85
N ALA A 66 8.30 18.73 -4.88
CA ALA A 66 7.65 19.38 -6.00
C ALA A 66 8.70 19.80 -7.03
N TYR A 67 8.53 19.36 -8.28
CA TYR A 67 9.32 19.79 -9.42
C TYR A 67 8.46 20.73 -10.27
N SER A 68 8.99 21.91 -10.60
CA SER A 68 8.33 22.87 -11.49
C SER A 68 9.33 23.38 -12.52
N GLU A 69 9.14 22.98 -13.77
CA GLU A 69 9.82 23.51 -14.95
C GLU A 69 8.79 24.09 -15.93
N THR A 70 9.23 24.90 -16.88
CA THR A 70 8.40 25.78 -17.75
C THR A 70 7.14 25.14 -18.38
N ASP A 71 7.09 23.81 -18.54
CA ASP A 71 5.94 23.04 -19.03
C ASP A 71 5.75 21.68 -18.27
N TYR A 72 6.33 21.52 -17.08
CA TYR A 72 6.29 20.26 -16.32
C TYR A 72 6.24 20.53 -14.82
N ASP A 73 5.04 20.39 -14.24
CA ASP A 73 4.81 20.51 -12.81
C ASP A 73 4.36 19.15 -12.27
N VAL A 74 5.10 18.58 -11.32
CA VAL A 74 4.76 17.30 -10.69
C VAL A 74 5.16 17.27 -9.21
N GLU A 75 4.45 16.45 -8.45
CA GLU A 75 4.81 16.06 -7.08
C GLU A 75 5.33 14.62 -7.09
N ASP A 76 6.58 14.45 -6.65
CA ASP A 76 7.17 13.13 -6.39
C ASP A 76 7.06 12.80 -4.90
N CYS A 77 6.40 11.70 -4.58
CA CYS A 77 6.28 11.18 -3.23
C CYS A 77 7.07 9.89 -3.10
N VAL A 78 8.02 9.88 -2.17
CA VAL A 78 8.81 8.70 -1.81
C VAL A 78 8.46 8.27 -0.38
N VAL A 79 8.21 6.98 -0.21
CA VAL A 79 7.94 6.33 1.06
C VAL A 79 8.99 5.25 1.30
N GLU A 80 9.78 5.40 2.35
CA GLU A 80 10.74 4.40 2.81
C GLU A 80 10.20 3.69 4.05
N ILE A 81 10.22 2.35 4.04
CA ILE A 81 9.68 1.53 5.14
C ILE A 81 10.77 0.61 5.67
N ASP A 82 11.29 0.96 6.84
CA ASP A 82 12.32 0.20 7.55
C ASP A 82 11.67 -0.70 8.61
N LEU A 83 11.41 -1.95 8.23
CA LEU A 83 10.91 -2.98 9.14
C LEU A 83 12.01 -3.51 10.06
N VAL A 84 11.66 -3.88 11.30
CA VAL A 84 12.52 -4.72 12.12
C VAL A 84 12.81 -6.06 11.42
N ASP A 85 13.99 -6.64 11.63
CA ASP A 85 14.43 -7.84 10.90
C ASP A 85 13.45 -9.01 10.98
N ALA A 86 12.81 -9.21 12.14
CA ALA A 86 11.81 -10.26 12.34
C ALA A 86 10.51 -10.06 11.52
N ALA A 87 10.26 -8.84 11.05
CA ALA A 87 9.08 -8.50 10.26
C ALA A 87 9.34 -8.49 8.75
N LYS A 88 10.61 -8.44 8.31
CA LYS A 88 10.99 -8.47 6.89
C LYS A 88 10.50 -9.77 6.24
N GLY A 89 9.75 -9.64 5.15
CA GLY A 89 9.14 -10.78 4.44
C GLY A 89 7.99 -11.47 5.19
N SER A 90 7.57 -10.97 6.35
CA SER A 90 6.43 -11.51 7.09
C SER A 90 5.10 -10.98 6.55
N ALA A 91 4.01 -11.74 6.76
CA ALA A 91 2.66 -11.30 6.38
C ALA A 91 2.26 -10.00 7.10
N LEU A 92 2.65 -9.83 8.37
CA LEU A 92 2.35 -8.62 9.13
C LEU A 92 3.16 -7.40 8.67
N GLY A 93 4.43 -7.62 8.29
CA GLY A 93 5.26 -6.59 7.66
C GLY A 93 4.67 -6.13 6.33
N TRP A 94 4.22 -7.07 5.51
CA TRP A 94 3.51 -6.77 4.27
C TRP A 94 2.19 -6.03 4.50
N HIS A 95 1.43 -6.42 5.53
CA HIS A 95 0.19 -5.75 5.91
C HIS A 95 0.43 -4.27 6.28
N LEU A 96 1.50 -3.98 7.03
CA LEU A 96 1.92 -2.60 7.30
C LEU A 96 2.20 -1.85 6.02
N THR A 97 3.04 -2.42 5.14
CA THR A 97 3.45 -1.79 3.87
C THR A 97 2.21 -1.38 3.08
N LEU A 98 1.27 -2.29 2.85
CA LEU A 98 0.03 -1.98 2.13
C LEU A 98 -0.78 -0.90 2.84
N ARG A 99 -0.94 -0.99 4.16
CA ARG A 99 -1.72 0.00 4.91
C ARG A 99 -1.12 1.40 4.80
N VAL A 100 0.21 1.53 4.83
CA VAL A 100 0.91 2.80 4.63
C VAL A 100 0.65 3.32 3.21
N LEU A 101 0.94 2.51 2.18
CA LEU A 101 0.82 2.93 0.78
C LEU A 101 -0.62 3.32 0.42
N ILE A 102 -1.62 2.54 0.85
CA ILE A 102 -3.04 2.86 0.59
C ILE A 102 -3.45 4.16 1.28
N SER A 103 -2.89 4.43 2.47
CA SER A 103 -3.17 5.68 3.17
C SER A 103 -2.57 6.88 2.43
N VAL A 104 -1.35 6.74 1.88
CA VAL A 104 -0.70 7.80 1.10
C VAL A 104 -1.33 8.01 -0.27
N ASN A 105 -1.39 6.96 -1.09
CA ASN A 105 -1.93 7.00 -2.44
C ASN A 105 -2.60 5.65 -2.76
N PRO A 106 -3.94 5.57 -2.73
CA PRO A 106 -4.66 4.30 -2.79
C PRO A 106 -4.68 3.59 -4.14
N PRO A 107 -4.46 4.22 -5.31
CA PRO A 107 -4.30 3.47 -6.56
C PRO A 107 -3.08 2.54 -6.44
N VAL A 108 -3.31 1.25 -6.25
CA VAL A 108 -2.23 0.28 -5.96
C VAL A 108 -1.20 0.23 -7.09
N GLN A 109 -1.62 0.57 -8.31
CA GLN A 109 -0.79 0.53 -9.50
C GLN A 109 0.03 1.80 -9.76
N SER A 110 -0.09 2.85 -8.94
CA SER A 110 0.69 4.10 -9.12
C SER A 110 2.06 4.06 -8.43
N TRP A 111 2.35 3.00 -7.68
CA TRP A 111 3.60 2.85 -6.94
C TRP A 111 4.65 2.08 -7.74
N ASP A 112 5.80 2.69 -7.91
CA ASP A 112 7.05 2.00 -8.22
C ASP A 112 7.70 1.52 -6.93
N ALA A 113 8.31 0.34 -6.93
CA ALA A 113 8.89 -0.28 -5.72
C ALA A 113 10.32 -0.78 -5.96
N THR A 114 11.25 -0.35 -5.10
CA THR A 114 12.64 -0.80 -5.07
C THR A 114 13.07 -1.10 -3.62
N ASP A 115 13.19 -2.38 -3.30
CA ASP A 115 13.56 -2.89 -1.97
C ASP A 115 12.62 -2.37 -0.84
N THR A 116 13.03 -1.36 -0.08
CA THR A 116 12.25 -0.72 0.99
C THR A 116 11.64 0.62 0.59
N MET A 117 11.91 1.09 -0.62
CA MET A 117 11.49 2.39 -1.14
C MET A 117 10.34 2.24 -2.14
N TYR A 118 9.31 3.07 -1.98
CA TYR A 118 8.15 3.15 -2.84
C TYR A 118 7.98 4.57 -3.32
N SER A 119 7.82 4.79 -4.62
CA SER A 119 7.68 6.13 -5.18
C SER A 119 6.47 6.25 -6.08
N THR A 120 5.87 7.43 -6.13
CA THR A 120 4.77 7.75 -7.04
C THR A 120 4.88 9.22 -7.45
N ILE A 121 4.69 9.48 -8.74
CA ILE A 121 4.66 10.82 -9.31
C ILE A 121 3.20 11.17 -9.59
N SER A 122 2.80 12.36 -9.18
CA SER A 122 1.43 12.84 -9.28
C SER A 122 1.36 14.30 -9.73
N GLU A 123 0.18 14.72 -10.17
CA GLU A 123 -0.11 16.12 -10.49
C GLU A 123 0.00 16.99 -9.22
N PRO A 124 0.41 18.26 -9.34
CA PRO A 124 0.48 19.17 -8.21
C PRO A 124 -0.85 19.28 -7.44
N GLY A 125 -0.79 19.21 -6.12
CA GLY A 125 -1.95 19.24 -5.23
C GLY A 125 -2.70 17.91 -5.09
N GLU A 126 -2.32 16.87 -5.85
CA GLU A 126 -2.93 15.55 -5.71
C GLU A 126 -2.67 14.98 -4.31
N LEU A 127 -1.45 15.08 -3.77
CA LEU A 127 -1.15 14.59 -2.41
C LEU A 127 -1.93 15.34 -1.32
N ALA A 128 -2.16 16.64 -1.50
CA ALA A 128 -3.01 17.41 -0.60
C ALA A 128 -4.45 16.89 -0.63
N ARG A 129 -4.99 16.61 -1.83
CA ARG A 129 -6.31 16.00 -2.01
C ARG A 129 -6.39 14.60 -1.41
N GLN A 130 -5.30 13.82 -1.49
CA GLN A 130 -5.21 12.49 -0.88
C GLN A 130 -5.27 12.59 0.65
N ALA A 131 -4.60 13.58 1.26
CA ALA A 131 -4.67 13.83 2.70
C ALA A 131 -6.10 14.23 3.13
N ASP A 132 -6.74 15.13 2.39
CA ASP A 132 -8.13 15.54 2.66
C ASP A 132 -9.12 14.38 2.56
N ASP A 133 -8.98 13.52 1.55
CA ASP A 133 -9.83 12.32 1.42
C ASP A 133 -9.58 11.33 2.57
N LEU A 134 -8.33 11.14 2.97
CA LEU A 134 -7.96 10.28 4.10
C LEU A 134 -8.57 10.77 5.42
N ALA A 135 -8.64 12.09 5.62
CA ALA A 135 -9.28 12.68 6.79
C ALA A 135 -10.74 12.25 6.93
N ALA A 136 -11.48 12.18 5.80
CA ALA A 136 -12.88 11.78 5.80
C ALA A 136 -13.08 10.30 6.22
N TYR A 137 -12.13 9.41 5.93
CA TYR A 137 -12.14 8.03 6.41
C TYR A 137 -11.85 7.96 7.92
N ILE A 138 -10.89 8.75 8.40
CA ILE A 138 -10.53 8.83 9.83
C ILE A 138 -11.72 9.34 10.65
N GLU A 139 -12.44 10.37 10.18
CA GLU A 139 -13.63 10.89 10.87
C GLU A 139 -14.75 9.84 11.04
N ARG A 140 -14.80 8.85 10.15
CA ARG A 140 -15.79 7.76 10.17
C ARG A 140 -15.31 6.51 10.90
N ASP A 141 -14.06 6.51 11.39
CA ASP A 141 -13.39 5.32 11.93
C ASP A 141 -13.34 4.15 10.91
N GLU A 142 -13.16 4.51 9.64
CA GLU A 142 -13.15 3.57 8.52
C GLU A 142 -11.75 3.44 7.92
N LEU A 143 -11.39 2.21 7.54
CA LEU A 143 -10.18 1.97 6.76
C LEU A 143 -10.41 2.40 5.32
N ARG A 144 -9.49 3.23 4.81
CA ARG A 144 -9.45 3.58 3.40
C ARG A 144 -9.18 2.34 2.58
N ALA A 145 -10.07 2.06 1.62
CA ALA A 145 -9.92 0.95 0.70
C ALA A 145 -8.84 1.24 -0.34
N GLU A 146 -8.17 0.18 -0.80
CA GLU A 146 -7.36 0.26 -2.01
C GLU A 146 -8.22 0.63 -3.22
N GLN A 147 -7.67 1.42 -4.13
CA GLN A 147 -8.31 1.69 -5.42
C GLN A 147 -7.68 0.74 -6.46
N PRO A 148 -8.46 -0.18 -7.04
CA PRO A 148 -7.98 -1.04 -8.10
C PRO A 148 -7.56 -0.18 -9.30
N GLY A 149 -6.47 -0.55 -9.97
CA GLY A 149 -5.99 0.25 -11.09
C GLY A 149 -6.89 0.14 -12.32
N SER A 150 -6.69 1.08 -13.24
CA SER A 150 -7.42 1.18 -14.51
C SER A 150 -6.64 0.61 -15.70
N THR A 151 -5.56 -0.12 -15.44
CA THR A 151 -4.62 -0.60 -16.45
C THR A 151 -4.34 -2.08 -16.25
N SER A 152 -4.27 -2.81 -17.36
CA SER A 152 -3.99 -4.26 -17.38
C SER A 152 -2.50 -4.54 -17.52
N HIS A 153 -1.95 -5.23 -16.53
CA HIS A 153 -0.53 -5.59 -16.48
C HIS A 153 -0.29 -7.03 -16.95
N TYR A 154 0.86 -7.27 -17.59
CA TYR A 154 1.29 -8.63 -17.91
C TYR A 154 2.06 -9.21 -16.73
N THR A 155 1.82 -10.49 -16.41
CA THR A 155 2.57 -11.26 -15.41
C THR A 155 2.70 -12.70 -15.87
N HIS A 156 3.52 -13.50 -15.19
CA HIS A 156 3.78 -14.88 -15.57
C HIS A 156 2.57 -15.78 -15.24
N GLY A 157 2.02 -16.45 -16.25
CA GLY A 157 0.75 -17.16 -16.15
C GLY A 157 0.73 -18.38 -15.22
N ARG A 158 1.89 -18.97 -14.90
CA ARG A 158 1.98 -20.24 -14.13
C ARG A 158 1.29 -20.20 -12.76
N HIS A 159 1.17 -19.03 -12.14
CA HIS A 159 0.58 -18.89 -10.81
C HIS A 159 -0.60 -17.90 -10.75
N LEU A 160 -0.94 -17.27 -11.88
CA LEU A 160 -1.92 -16.20 -11.93
C LEU A 160 -3.33 -16.67 -11.52
N ALA A 161 -3.75 -17.84 -11.98
CA ALA A 161 -5.06 -18.40 -11.61
C ALA A 161 -5.17 -18.70 -10.10
N GLY A 162 -4.08 -19.18 -9.49
CA GLY A 162 -4.04 -19.41 -8.04
C GLY A 162 -4.07 -18.09 -7.27
N CYS A 163 -3.41 -17.05 -7.78
CA CYS A 163 -3.43 -15.72 -7.18
C CYS A 163 -4.79 -15.04 -7.28
N TYR A 164 -5.49 -15.22 -8.42
CA TYR A 164 -6.86 -14.74 -8.64
C TYR A 164 -7.83 -15.35 -7.63
N ILE A 165 -7.78 -16.67 -7.44
CA ILE A 165 -8.69 -17.39 -6.54
C ILE A 165 -8.42 -17.05 -5.07
N ASN A 166 -7.15 -16.92 -4.69
CA ASN A 166 -6.77 -16.70 -3.29
C ASN A 166 -6.66 -15.22 -2.91
N GLY A 167 -6.89 -14.29 -3.84
CA GLY A 167 -6.70 -12.86 -3.62
C GLY A 167 -5.26 -12.51 -3.23
N THR A 168 -4.27 -13.24 -3.78
CA THR A 168 -2.85 -12.97 -3.49
C THR A 168 -2.22 -12.10 -4.56
N ALA A 169 -1.37 -11.17 -4.12
CA ALA A 169 -0.71 -10.23 -5.02
C ALA A 169 0.26 -10.93 -5.97
N VAL A 170 0.37 -10.42 -7.18
CA VAL A 170 1.32 -10.82 -8.22
C VAL A 170 2.15 -9.62 -8.66
N ARG A 171 3.40 -9.88 -9.03
CA ARG A 171 4.27 -8.87 -9.63
C ARG A 171 4.12 -8.90 -11.16
N ALA A 172 3.86 -7.74 -11.74
CA ALA A 172 3.82 -7.50 -13.18
C ALA A 172 5.23 -7.47 -13.80
N LEU A 173 5.30 -7.59 -15.13
CA LEU A 173 6.53 -7.41 -15.91
C LEU A 173 7.13 -6.01 -15.72
N CYS A 174 6.29 -4.97 -15.60
CA CYS A 174 6.75 -3.61 -15.31
C CYS A 174 7.20 -3.39 -13.87
N GLY A 175 7.04 -4.38 -12.98
CA GLY A 175 7.38 -4.27 -11.57
C GLY A 175 6.21 -3.95 -10.65
N VAL A 176 5.11 -3.41 -11.17
CA VAL A 176 3.87 -3.13 -10.40
C VAL A 176 3.37 -4.40 -9.72
N ILE A 177 3.04 -4.31 -8.44
CA ILE A 177 2.44 -5.41 -7.69
C ILE A 177 0.93 -5.15 -7.60
N PHE A 178 0.12 -6.12 -8.00
CA PHE A 178 -1.33 -6.00 -7.97
C PHE A 178 -1.98 -7.32 -7.57
N VAL A 179 -3.15 -7.28 -6.95
CA VAL A 179 -3.98 -8.48 -6.78
C VAL A 179 -4.86 -8.61 -8.03
N PRO A 180 -4.84 -9.76 -8.72
CA PRO A 180 -5.64 -9.93 -9.93
C PRO A 180 -7.10 -10.18 -9.53
N THR A 181 -7.82 -9.14 -9.12
CA THR A 181 -9.25 -9.20 -8.73
C THR A 181 -10.18 -8.61 -9.78
N GLN A 182 -9.62 -7.95 -10.79
CA GLN A 182 -10.36 -7.26 -11.84
C GLN A 182 -10.34 -8.02 -13.17
N ASP A 183 -11.39 -7.84 -13.97
CA ASP A 183 -11.47 -8.31 -15.35
C ASP A 183 -10.51 -7.51 -16.24
N GLN A 184 -9.37 -8.12 -16.58
CA GLN A 184 -8.29 -7.48 -17.34
C GLN A 184 -8.69 -7.10 -18.78
N GLU A 185 -9.75 -7.66 -19.35
CA GLU A 185 -10.19 -7.33 -20.71
C GLU A 185 -10.86 -5.96 -20.79
N ARG A 186 -11.17 -5.34 -19.63
CA ARG A 186 -11.85 -4.04 -19.55
C ARG A 186 -10.92 -2.83 -19.52
N PHE A 187 -9.60 -3.06 -19.49
CA PHE A 187 -8.61 -2.01 -19.28
C PHE A 187 -7.54 -2.04 -20.38
N GLU A 188 -7.01 -0.86 -20.70
CA GLU A 188 -5.89 -0.76 -21.63
C GLU A 188 -4.65 -1.46 -21.05
N HIS A 189 -3.84 -2.06 -21.91
CA HIS A 189 -2.63 -2.74 -21.48
C HIS A 189 -1.54 -1.74 -21.09
N CYS A 190 -0.83 -2.01 -20.00
CA CYS A 190 0.31 -1.21 -19.55
C CYS A 190 1.36 -1.09 -20.67
N PRO A 191 1.70 0.13 -21.15
CA PRO A 191 2.66 0.32 -22.23
C PRO A 191 4.05 -0.23 -21.90
N ALA A 192 4.49 -0.12 -20.65
CA ALA A 192 5.76 -0.69 -20.19
C ALA A 192 5.76 -2.23 -20.27
N CYS A 193 4.68 -2.87 -19.82
CA CYS A 193 4.55 -4.32 -19.94
C CYS A 193 4.47 -4.76 -21.43
N GLN A 194 3.80 -3.99 -22.30
CA GLN A 194 3.77 -4.25 -23.73
C GLN A 194 5.16 -4.17 -24.37
N GLY A 195 5.95 -3.16 -24.01
CA GLY A 195 7.33 -3.00 -24.48
C GLY A 195 8.23 -4.17 -24.08
N ILE A 196 8.17 -4.59 -22.81
CA ILE A 196 8.93 -5.75 -22.31
C ILE A 196 8.51 -7.03 -23.04
N ARG A 197 7.20 -7.25 -23.22
CA ARG A 197 6.68 -8.42 -23.93
C ARG A 197 7.07 -8.45 -25.41
N ALA A 198 7.15 -7.29 -26.07
CA ALA A 198 7.61 -7.19 -27.45
C ALA A 198 9.10 -7.56 -27.59
N LEU A 199 9.92 -7.19 -26.61
CA LEU A 199 11.34 -7.57 -26.54
C LEU A 199 11.55 -9.05 -26.22
N PHE A 200 10.63 -9.65 -25.46
CA PHE A 200 10.71 -11.03 -24.99
C PHE A 200 9.37 -11.78 -25.19
N PRO A 201 9.04 -12.19 -26.43
CA PRO A 201 7.71 -12.73 -26.77
C PRO A 201 7.40 -14.12 -26.18
N HIS A 202 8.37 -14.76 -25.49
CA HIS A 202 8.25 -16.09 -24.88
C HIS A 202 8.31 -16.07 -23.34
N LEU A 203 8.29 -14.88 -22.71
CA LEU A 203 8.12 -14.73 -21.26
C LEU A 203 6.65 -14.91 -20.82
#